data_AF-A0A8J2L1M8-F1
#
_entry.id   AF-A0A8J2L1M8-F1
#
_cell.length_a   1.000
_cell.length_b   1.000
_cell.length_c   1.000
_cell.angle_alpha   90.00
_cell.angle_beta   90.00
_cell.angle_gamma   90.00
#
_symmetry.space_group_name_H-M   'P 1'
#
loop_
_entity.id
_entity.type
_entity.pdbx_description
1 polymer ?
#
loop_
_entity_poly.entity_id
_entity_poly.type
_entity_poly.pdbx_seq_one_letter_code
_entity_poly.pdbx_strand_id
1 'polypeptide(L)' 'VFDDVAVEMALALLQFLSEKPTELLAWRGLKSLLRCCQLARTEVPPLVKMVGPSPSEFKGISARCDELVQLTEAILATV' A
#
# COMPACT_ATOMS: atom_id res chain seq x y z
N VAL A 1 17.45 1.74 -13.18
CA VAL A 1 16.98 3.06 -13.70
C VAL A 1 15.51 3.29 -13.40
N PHE A 2 14.65 2.26 -13.36
CA PHE A 2 13.23 2.42 -13.02
C PHE A 2 12.87 2.07 -11.57
N ASP A 3 13.83 1.66 -10.75
CA ASP A 3 13.59 1.18 -9.39
C ASP A 3 12.97 2.27 -8.49
N ASP A 4 13.31 3.54 -8.74
CA ASP A 4 12.79 4.69 -8.00
C ASP A 4 11.31 5.02 -8.32
N VAL A 5 10.80 4.65 -9.51
CA VAL A 5 9.43 5.01 -9.91
C VAL A 5 8.40 4.31 -9.02
N ALA A 6 8.64 3.05 -8.66
CA ALA A 6 7.77 2.31 -7.75
C ALA A 6 7.77 2.91 -6.33
N VAL A 7 8.92 3.43 -5.91
CA VAL A 7 9.11 4.09 -4.61
C VAL A 7 8.39 5.44 -4.57
N GLU A 8 8.58 6.29 -5.57
CA GLU A 8 7.90 7.58 -5.68
C GLU A 8 6.37 7.41 -5.76
N MET A 9 5.92 6.43 -6.55
CA MET A 9 4.50 6.08 -6.64
C MET A 9 3.96 5.58 -5.30
N ALA A 10 4.72 4.76 -4.56
CA ALA A 10 4.31 4.31 -3.24
C ALA A 10 4.14 5.47 -2.26
N LEU A 11 5.08 6.43 -2.23
CA LEU A 11 4.97 7.62 -1.38
C LEU A 11 3.73 8.46 -1.73
N ALA A 12 3.47 8.69 -3.02
CA ALA A 12 2.27 9.39 -3.45
C ALA A 12 0.98 8.65 -3.05
N LEU A 13 0.97 7.32 -3.15
CA LEU A 13 -0.15 6.48 -2.72
C LEU A 13 -0.36 6.51 -1.21
N LEU A 14 0.71 6.48 -0.42
CA LEU A 14 0.65 6.59 1.04
C LEU A 14 0.08 7.93 1.50
N GLN A 15 0.52 9.02 0.86
CA GLN A 15 -0.03 10.35 1.10
C GLN A 15 -1.53 10.40 0.72
N PHE A 16 -1.90 9.87 -0.45
CA PHE A 16 -3.29 9.81 -0.89
C PHE A 16 -4.18 8.99 0.04
N LEU A 17 -3.69 7.83 0.51
CA LEU A 17 -4.42 6.96 1.43
C LEU A 17 -4.63 7.62 2.80
N SER A 18 -3.70 8.49 3.24
CA SER A 18 -3.84 9.27 4.48
C SER A 18 -5.05 10.20 4.48
N GLU A 19 -5.52 10.62 3.31
CA GLU A 19 -6.73 11.46 3.15
C GLU A 19 -8.03 10.69 3.36
N LYS A 20 -7.97 9.37 3.60
CA LYS A 20 -9.11 8.46 3.79
C LYS A 20 -10.12 8.58 2.63
N PRO A 21 -9.69 8.28 1.39
CA PRO A 21 -10.52 8.42 0.22
C PRO A 21 -11.73 7.47 0.26
N THR A 22 -12.72 7.73 -0.60
CA THR A 22 -13.91 6.86 -0.71
C THR A 22 -13.53 5.42 -1.04
N GLU A 23 -14.40 4.48 -0.69
CA GLU A 23 -14.11 3.04 -0.76
C GLU A 23 -13.52 2.59 -2.11
N LEU A 24 -14.07 3.03 -3.25
CA LEU A 24 -13.57 2.67 -4.56
C LEU A 24 -12.13 3.15 -4.81
N LEU A 25 -11.82 4.35 -4.32
CA LEU A 25 -10.50 4.97 -4.45
C LEU A 25 -9.50 4.36 -3.47
N ALA A 26 -9.93 4.06 -2.24
CA ALA A 26 -9.13 3.31 -1.27
C ALA A 26 -8.74 1.93 -1.83
N TRP A 27 -9.70 1.19 -2.40
CA TRP A 27 -9.43 -0.09 -3.05
C TRP A 27 -8.40 0.02 -4.18
N ARG A 28 -8.53 1.02 -5.06
CA ARG A 28 -7.56 1.26 -6.14
C ARG A 28 -6.18 1.65 -5.59
N GLY A 29 -6.14 2.51 -4.58
CA GLY A 29 -4.91 2.94 -3.92
C GLY A 29 -4.17 1.76 -3.29
N LEU A 30 -4.87 0.94 -2.49
CA LEU A 30 -4.33 -0.29 -1.89
C LEU A 30 -3.84 -1.28 -2.95
N LYS A 31 -4.58 -1.45 -4.05
CA LYS A 31 -4.19 -2.37 -5.11
C LYS A 31 -2.90 -1.92 -5.80
N SER A 32 -2.77 -0.63 -6.07
CA SER A 32 -1.56 -0.04 -6.63
C SER A 32 -0.39 -0.12 -5.64
N LEU A 33 -0.64 0.13 -4.35
CA LEU A 33 0.38 0.02 -3.30
C LEU A 33 0.91 -1.40 -3.17
N LEU A 34 0.02 -2.40 -3.14
CA LEU A 34 0.39 -3.81 -3.17
C LEU A 34 1.28 -4.13 -4.37
N ARG A 35 0.98 -3.54 -5.55
CA ARG A 35 1.80 -3.73 -6.74
C ARG A 35 3.19 -3.09 -6.58
N CYS A 36 3.30 -1.91 -5.99
CA CYS A 36 4.58 -1.29 -5.67
C CYS A 36 5.40 -2.16 -4.70
N CYS A 37 4.78 -2.69 -3.63
CA CYS A 37 5.42 -3.62 -2.70
C CYS A 37 5.95 -4.88 -3.41
N GLN A 38 5.26 -5.37 -4.44
CA GLN A 38 5.69 -6.56 -5.21
C GLN A 38 6.82 -6.27 -6.21
N LEU A 39 6.86 -5.05 -6.76
CA LEU A 39 7.85 -4.63 -7.76
C LEU A 39 9.16 -4.19 -7.10
N ALA A 40 9.10 -3.35 -6.08
CA ALA A 40 10.24 -2.85 -5.33
C ALA A 40 10.24 -3.43 -3.91
N ARG A 41 10.43 -4.75 -3.81
CA ARG A 41 10.27 -5.54 -2.58
C ARG A 41 11.21 -5.17 -1.44
N THR A 42 12.38 -4.64 -1.77
CA THR A 42 13.40 -4.25 -0.81
C THR A 42 13.12 -2.85 -0.25
N GLU A 43 12.58 -1.95 -1.07
CA GLU A 43 12.52 -0.51 -0.76
C GLU A 43 11.12 -0.09 -0.26
N VAL A 44 10.06 -0.55 -0.93
CA VAL A 44 8.70 -0.09 -0.65
C VAL A 44 8.14 -0.64 0.67
N PRO A 45 8.26 -1.94 1.01
CA PRO A 45 7.71 -2.46 2.26
C PRO A 45 8.25 -1.77 3.53
N PRO A 46 9.55 -1.47 3.67
CA PRO A 46 10.05 -0.64 4.78
C PRO A 46 9.46 0.78 4.78
N LEU A 47 9.30 1.40 3.61
CA LEU A 47 8.68 2.73 3.48
C LEU A 47 7.23 2.73 3.95
N VAL A 48 6.44 1.71 3.62
CA VAL A 48 5.05 1.58 4.11
C VAL A 48 5.01 1.53 5.64
N LYS A 49 5.93 0.78 6.27
CA LYS A 49 6.04 0.71 7.73
C LYS A 49 6.44 2.05 8.37
N MET A 50 7.28 2.84 7.69
CA MET A 50 7.85 4.08 8.24
C MET A 50 6.96 5.30 8.03
N VAL A 51 6.32 5.41 6.85
CA VAL A 51 5.55 6.60 6.45
C VAL A 51 4.07 6.46 6.81
N GLY A 52 3.50 5.25 6.69
CA GLY A 52 2.07 5.02 6.89
C GLY A 52 1.19 5.68 5.81
N PRO A 53 -0.14 5.49 5.84
CA PRO A 53 -0.93 4.80 6.85
C PRO A 53 -0.74 3.28 6.78
N SER A 54 -0.95 2.60 7.90
CA SER A 54 -0.87 1.14 7.94
C SER A 54 -1.97 0.53 7.06
N PRO A 55 -1.70 -0.50 6.23
CA PRO A 55 -2.74 -1.16 5.43
C PRO A 55 -3.92 -1.63 6.30
N SER A 56 -3.63 -2.08 7.52
CA SER A 56 -4.62 -2.51 8.51
C SER A 56 -5.66 -1.44 8.89
N GLU A 57 -5.37 -0.15 8.69
CA GLU A 57 -6.34 0.95 8.90
C GLU A 57 -7.52 0.92 7.91
N PHE A 58 -7.36 0.24 6.77
CA PHE A 58 -8.40 0.11 5.75
C PHE A 58 -9.24 -1.15 5.92
N LYS A 59 -8.99 -1.94 6.97
CA LYS A 59 -9.75 -3.15 7.25
C LYS A 59 -11.20 -2.82 7.64
N GLY A 60 -12.15 -3.58 7.13
CA GLY A 60 -13.58 -3.41 7.36
C GLY A 60 -14.26 -2.38 6.45
N ILE A 61 -13.51 -1.69 5.58
CA ILE A 61 -14.09 -0.78 4.58
C ILE A 61 -14.92 -1.56 3.55
N SER A 62 -14.40 -2.68 3.05
CA SER A 62 -15.10 -3.62 2.17
C SER A 62 -14.30 -4.92 2.04
N ALA A 63 -14.96 -6.02 1.65
CA ALA A 63 -14.31 -7.32 1.49
C ALA A 63 -13.11 -7.30 0.53
N ARG A 64 -13.18 -6.47 -0.53
CA ARG A 64 -12.09 -6.32 -1.50
C ARG A 64 -10.92 -5.49 -0.97
N CYS A 65 -11.18 -4.54 -0.08
CA CYS A 65 -10.10 -3.85 0.64
C CYS A 65 -9.44 -4.82 1.62
N ASP A 66 -10.23 -5.62 2.35
CA ASP A 66 -9.72 -6.60 3.32
C ASP A 66 -8.78 -7.63 2.67
N GLU A 67 -9.11 -8.11 1.47
CA GLU A 67 -8.24 -8.99 0.69
C GLU A 67 -6.88 -8.32 0.39
N LEU A 68 -6.90 -7.07 -0.07
CA LEU A 68 -5.67 -6.33 -0.39
C LEU A 68 -4.85 -6.01 0.86
N VAL A 69 -5.51 -5.69 1.97
CA VAL A 69 -4.86 -5.48 3.27
C VAL A 69 -4.15 -6.75 3.70
N GLN A 70 -4.82 -7.90 3.66
CA GLN A 70 -4.22 -9.19 4.03
C GLN A 70 -2.99 -9.51 3.17
N LEU A 71 -3.08 -9.33 1.85
CA LEU A 71 -1.96 -9.59 0.93
C LEU A 71 -0.79 -8.62 1.15
N THR A 72 -1.08 -7.35 1.43
CA THR A 72 -0.05 -6.35 1.68
C THR A 72 0.67 -6.63 3.00
N GLU A 73 -0.07 -6.86 4.08
CA GLU A 73 0.46 -7.22 5.40
C GLU A 73 1.33 -8.49 5.34
N ALA A 74 0.94 -9.48 4.53
CA ALA A 74 1.75 -10.67 4.32
C ALA A 74 3.12 -10.35 3.70
N ILE A 75 3.21 -9.38 2.77
CA ILE A 75 4.51 -8.91 2.24
C ILE A 75 5.27 -8.14 3.32
N LEU A 76 4.60 -7.24 4.04
CA LEU A 76 5.24 -6.44 5.10
C LEU A 76 5.83 -7.33 6.21
N ALA A 77 5.24 -8.48 6.50
CA ALA A 77 5.76 -9.42 7.50
C ALA A 77 7.07 -10.11 7.08
N THR A 78 7.44 -10.07 5.80
CA THR A 78 8.66 -10.71 5.28
C THR A 78 9.90 -9.81 5.29
N VAL A 79 9.73 -8.53 5.63
CA VAL A 79 10.80 -7.51 5.68
C VAL A 79 11.07 -6.99 7.08
#